data_AF-A0A941ANX3-F1
#
_entry.id   AF-A0A941ANX3-F1
#
_cell.length_a   1.000
_cell.length_b   1.000
_cell.length_c   1.000
_cell.angle_alpha   90.00
_cell.angle_beta   90.00
_cell.angle_gamma   90.00
#
_symmetry.space_group_name_H-M   'P 1'
#
loop_
_entity.id
_entity.type
_entity.pdbx_description
1 polymer ?
#
loop_
_entity_poly.entity_id
_entity_poly.type
_entity_poly.pdbx_seq_one_letter_code
_entity_poly.pdbx_strand_id
1 'polypeptide(L)' 'MFHEWRDFSTDSESYSKQDFEALVNDEFVAMMFLNDEIPAYIWTTNYVCVIQRSTRMIDEISITKIPRNPVCA' A
#
# COMPACT_ATOMS: atom_id res chain seq x y z
N MET A 1 -5.61 1.92 12.37
CA MET A 1 -4.45 2.54 11.70
C MET A 1 -3.20 2.11 12.45
N PHE A 2 -2.21 1.59 11.75
CA PHE A 2 -0.94 1.12 12.30
C PHE A 2 0.16 2.07 11.80
N HIS A 3 0.99 2.56 12.73
CA HIS A 3 2.16 3.39 12.41
C HIS A 3 3.43 2.55 12.21
N GLU A 4 3.32 1.25 12.49
CA GLU A 4 4.37 0.27 12.29
C GLU A 4 4.04 -0.54 11.04
N TRP A 5 5.06 -0.80 10.23
CA TRP A 5 4.90 -1.61 9.03
C TRP A 5 4.54 -3.04 9.43
N ARG A 6 3.57 -3.62 8.73
CA ARG A 6 3.23 -5.03 8.82
C ARG A 6 3.38 -5.64 7.44
N ASP A 7 4.31 -6.58 7.33
CA ASP A 7 4.53 -7.32 6.10
C ASP A 7 3.22 -8.01 5.68
N PHE A 8 2.92 -7.90 4.40
CA PHE A 8 1.77 -8.57 3.80
C PHE A 8 2.24 -9.23 2.53
N SER A 9 1.68 -10.40 2.26
CA SER A 9 1.93 -11.14 1.05
C SER A 9 0.63 -11.38 0.31
N THR A 10 0.74 -11.35 -1.00
CA THR A 10 -0.26 -11.84 -1.93
C THR A 10 0.19 -13.22 -2.42
N ASP A 11 -0.68 -13.95 -3.11
CA ASP A 11 -0.29 -15.23 -3.73
C ASP A 11 0.84 -15.08 -4.76
N SER A 12 1.09 -13.86 -5.27
CA SER A 12 2.13 -13.59 -6.26
C SER A 12 3.42 -13.00 -5.66
N GLU A 13 3.31 -12.11 -4.67
CA GLU A 13 4.44 -11.33 -4.15
C GLU A 13 4.29 -11.00 -2.66
N SER A 14 5.41 -10.98 -1.94
CA SER A 14 5.52 -10.47 -0.56
C SER A 14 6.06 -9.05 -0.56
N TYR A 15 5.39 -8.14 0.13
CA TYR A 15 5.80 -6.74 0.24
C TYR A 15 6.36 -6.46 1.63
N SER A 16 7.69 -6.29 1.71
CA SER A 16 8.34 -5.76 2.90
C SER A 16 8.33 -4.23 2.89
N LYS A 17 8.65 -3.62 4.04
CA LYS A 17 8.75 -2.15 4.14
C LYS A 17 9.70 -1.59 3.09
N GLN A 18 10.88 -2.19 2.95
CA GLN A 18 11.91 -1.72 2.03
C GLN A 18 11.48 -1.85 0.57
N ASP A 19 10.85 -2.97 0.21
CA ASP A 19 10.37 -3.17 -1.15
C ASP A 19 9.30 -2.14 -1.52
N PHE A 20 8.39 -1.87 -0.58
CA PHE A 20 7.34 -0.88 -0.78
C PHE A 20 7.88 0.54 -0.88
N GLU A 21 8.77 0.94 0.03
CA GLU A 21 9.40 2.28 -0.01
C GLU A 21 10.20 2.47 -1.31
N ALA A 22 10.87 1.43 -1.81
CA ALA A 22 11.56 1.46 -3.11
C ALA A 22 10.58 1.54 -4.30
N LEU A 23 9.47 0.80 -4.26
CA LEU A 23 8.43 0.79 -5.30
C LEU A 23 7.68 2.13 -5.39
N VAL A 24 7.40 2.73 -4.23
CA VAL A 24 6.74 4.03 -4.15
C VAL A 24 7.72 5.19 -4.33
N ASN A 25 9.00 4.94 -4.05
CA ASN A 25 10.06 5.95 -3.93
C ASN A 25 9.65 7.04 -2.93
N ASP A 26 9.09 6.62 -1.80
CA ASP A 26 8.58 7.49 -0.74
C ASP A 26 8.64 6.74 0.61
N GLU A 27 8.59 7.50 1.71
CA GLU A 27 8.73 6.94 3.06
C GLU A 27 7.38 6.53 3.64
N PHE A 28 7.32 5.33 4.23
CA PHE A 28 6.12 4.83 4.88
C PHE A 28 5.81 5.61 6.16
N VAL A 29 4.54 6.00 6.33
CA VAL A 29 4.07 6.71 7.52
C VAL A 29 3.08 5.88 8.32
N ALA A 30 2.09 5.29 7.65
CA ALA A 30 1.05 4.51 8.31
C ALA A 30 0.32 3.58 7.33
N MET A 31 -0.30 2.53 7.83
CA MET A 31 -1.19 1.65 7.07
C MET A 31 -2.50 1.38 7.79
N MET A 32 -3.52 1.02 7.04
CA MET A 32 -4.82 0.62 7.57
C MET A 32 -5.28 -0.67 6.90
N PHE A 33 -5.56 -1.65 7.75
CA PHE A 33 -6.26 -2.87 7.42
C PHE A 33 -7.74 -2.63 7.67
N LEU A 34 -8.60 -3.04 6.74
CA LEU A 34 -10.05 -2.99 6.94
C LEU A 34 -10.53 -4.34 7.48
N ASN A 35 -10.51 -5.38 6.64
CA ASN A 35 -11.07 -6.69 6.98
C ASN A 35 -10.19 -7.87 6.55
N ASP A 36 -9.09 -7.62 5.85
CA ASP A 36 -8.19 -8.65 5.32
C ASP A 36 -6.79 -8.55 5.95
N GLU A 37 -5.98 -9.58 5.71
CA GLU A 37 -4.55 -9.59 6.05
C GLU A 37 -3.71 -8.67 5.15
N ILE A 38 -4.34 -8.01 4.17
CA ILE A 38 -3.73 -7.03 3.26
C ILE A 38 -4.21 -5.63 3.67
N PRO A 39 -3.31 -4.64 3.77
CA PRO A 39 -3.70 -3.27 4.08
C PRO A 39 -4.51 -2.69 2.92
N ALA A 40 -5.63 -2.03 3.22
CA ALA A 40 -6.45 -1.34 2.21
C ALA A 40 -5.88 0.03 1.84
N TYR A 41 -5.19 0.68 2.79
CA TYR A 41 -4.58 1.98 2.61
C TYR A 41 -3.19 2.00 3.22
N ILE A 42 -2.25 2.61 2.50
CA ILE A 42 -0.89 2.89 2.99
C ILE A 42 -0.60 4.36 2.73
N TRP A 43 -0.38 5.12 3.80
CA TRP A 43 0.07 6.49 3.76
C TRP A 43 1.58 6.52 3.74
N THR A 44 2.09 7.27 2.78
CA THR A 44 3.47 7.72 2.74
C THR A 44 3.53 9.21 3.04
N THR A 45 4.74 9.78 3.06
CA THR A 45 4.95 11.21 3.29
C THR A 45 4.24 12.07 2.26
N ASN A 46 4.28 11.68 0.98
CA ASN A 46 3.76 12.48 -0.12
C ASN A 46 2.48 11.90 -0.76
N TYR A 47 2.26 10.60 -0.63
CA TYR A 47 1.17 9.89 -1.30
C TYR A 47 0.31 9.07 -0.33
N VAL A 48 -0.89 8.73 -0.80
CA VAL A 48 -1.75 7.71 -0.22
C VAL A 48 -1.89 6.62 -1.27
N CYS A 49 -1.35 5.45 -0.96
CA CYS A 49 -1.47 4.26 -1.78
C CYS A 49 -2.72 3.51 -1.36
N VAL A 50 -3.69 3.39 -2.26
CA VAL A 50 -4.89 2.59 -2.08
C VAL A 50 -4.63 1.22 -2.69
N ILE A 51 -4.78 0.17 -1.89
CA ILE A 51 -4.56 -1.20 -2.31
C ILE A 51 -5.92 -1.87 -2.48
N GLN A 52 -6.18 -2.36 -3.68
CA GLN A 52 -7.42 -3.05 -4.02
C GLN A 52 -7.10 -4.47 -4.49
N ARG A 53 -7.66 -5.46 -3.81
CA ARG A 53 -7.55 -6.87 -4.23
C ARG A 53 -8.56 -7.16 -5.33
N SER A 54 -8.10 -7.66 -6.47
CA SER A 54 -8.98 -8.09 -7.55
C SER A 54 -9.40 -9.54 -7.35
N THR A 55 -10.68 -9.80 -7.07
CA THR A 55 -11.19 -11.15 -6.80
C THR A 55 -11.51 -11.97 -8.06
N ARG A 56 -11.14 -11.48 -9.26
CA ARG A 56 -11.76 -11.95 -10.51
C ARG A 56 -11.06 -13.10 -11.23
N MET A 57 -9.80 -13.45 -10.98
CA MET A 57 -9.18 -14.66 -11.56
C MET A 57 -7.72 -14.91 -11.12
N ILE A 58 -7.01 -13.87 -10.68
CA ILE A 58 -5.64 -13.92 -10.15
C ILE A 58 -5.65 -12.99 -8.93
N ASP A 59 -5.07 -13.41 -7.81
CA ASP A 59 -4.97 -12.63 -6.58
C ASP A 59 -3.95 -11.48 -6.70
N GLU A 60 -4.12 -10.66 -7.74
CA GLU A 60 -3.35 -9.46 -8.00
C GLU A 60 -3.92 -8.30 -7.17
N ILE A 61 -3.00 -7.59 -6.53
CA ILE A 61 -3.30 -6.31 -5.87
C ILE A 61 -3.04 -5.17 -6.84
N SER A 62 -3.98 -4.24 -6.91
CA SER A 62 -3.79 -2.97 -7.62
C SER A 62 -3.43 -1.89 -6.61
N ILE A 63 -2.29 -1.22 -6.83
CA ILE A 63 -1.82 -0.12 -5.99
C ILE A 63 -2.06 1.19 -6.74
N THR A 64 -3.03 1.97 -6.29
CA THR A 64 -3.30 3.31 -6.82
C THR A 64 -2.65 4.36 -5.94
N LYS A 65 -1.71 5.15 -6.50
CA LYS A 65 -1.05 6.25 -5.80
C LYS A 65 -1.88 7.54 -5.95
N ILE A 66 -2.24 8.16 -4.83
CA ILE A 66 -2.98 9.42 -4.78
C ILE A 66 -2.10 10.46 -4.08
N PRO A 67 -1.77 11.61 -4.69
CA PRO A 67 -1.00 12.65 -4.02
C PRO A 67 -1.78 13.20 -2.82
N ARG A 68 -1.12 13.35 -1.67
CA ARG A 68 -1.75 13.94 -0.47
C ARG A 68 -2.09 15.41 -0.67
N ASN A 69 -1.41 16.07 -1.59
CA ASN A 69 -1.62 17.47 -1.91
C ASN A 69 -1.80 17.65 -3.43
N PRO A 70 -3.00 18.00 -3.92
CA PRO A 70 -3.27 18.15 -5.35
C PRO A 70 -2.57 19.35 -6.01
N VAL A 71 -1.96 20.26 -5.24
CA VAL A 71 -1.17 21.38 -5.78
C VAL A 71 0.32 21.03 -6.04
N CYS A 72 0.76 19.80 -5.78
CA CYS A 72 2.14 19.35 -6.01
C CYS A 72 2.27 18.37 -7.20
N ALA A 73 1.32 18.37 -8.14
CA ALA A 73 1.41 17.62 -9.40
C ALA A 73 1.93 18.50 -10.55
#